data_AF-A0A5B7FT38-F1
#
_entry.id   AF-A0A5B7FT38-F1
#
_cell.length_a   1.000
_cell.length_b   1.000
_cell.length_c   1.000
_cell.angle_alpha   90.00
_cell.angle_beta   90.00
_cell.angle_gamma   90.00
#
_symmetry.space_group_name_H-M   'P 1'
#
loop_
_entity.id
_entity.type
_entity.pdbx_description
1 polymer ?
#
loop_
_entity_poly.entity_id
_entity_poly.type
_entity_poly.pdbx_seq_one_letter_code
_entity_poly.pdbx_strand_id
1 'polypeptide(L)' 'MNKKSEGTVIDWWSVSRRVIMIKLHGNPLTVNVIQEYSPATESSEDYLQQLYEEMDDASKSCKLHDQ' A
#
# COMPACT_ATOMS: atom_id res chain seq x y z
N MET A 1 -14.91 -17.62 10.47
CA MET A 1 -14.97 -17.88 9.02
C MET A 1 -13.55 -17.77 8.48
N ASN A 2 -12.80 -18.88 8.45
CA ASN A 2 -11.41 -18.90 7.98
C ASN A 2 -11.39 -19.35 6.51
N LYS A 3 -11.57 -18.42 5.57
CA LYS A 3 -11.25 -18.68 4.17
C LYS A 3 -9.74 -18.50 4.01
N LYS A 4 -9.01 -19.61 3.87
CA LYS A 4 -7.62 -19.59 3.40
C LYS A 4 -7.64 -19.08 1.96
N SER A 5 -7.11 -17.88 1.75
CA SER A 5 -7.11 -17.16 0.48
C SER A 5 -5.77 -17.42 -0.23
N GLU A 6 -5.52 -18.68 -0.56
CA GLU A 6 -4.34 -19.08 -1.32
C GLU A 6 -4.47 -18.52 -2.74
N GLY A 7 -3.46 -17.77 -3.21
CA GLY A 7 -3.51 -17.10 -4.52
C GLY A 7 -4.27 -15.77 -4.56
N THR A 8 -4.60 -15.16 -3.41
CA THR A 8 -5.29 -13.85 -3.38
C THR A 8 -4.35 -12.66 -3.46
N VAL A 9 -3.10 -12.78 -3.00
CA VAL A 9 -2.09 -11.73 -3.23
C VAL A 9 -1.56 -11.88 -4.64
N ILE A 10 -1.75 -10.85 -5.47
CA ILE A 10 -1.24 -10.76 -6.84
C ILE A 10 0.19 -10.24 -6.82
N ASP A 11 0.41 -9.14 -6.09
CA ASP A 11 1.68 -8.42 -6.06
C ASP A 11 1.83 -7.66 -4.75
N TRP A 12 3.06 -7.28 -4.42
CA TRP A 12 3.36 -6.44 -3.27
C TRP A 12 4.59 -5.58 -3.52
N TRP A 13 4.58 -4.39 -2.93
CA TRP A 13 5.70 -3.46 -2.99
C TRP A 13 5.99 -2.89 -1.61
N SER A 14 7.16 -3.21 -1.05
CA SER A 14 7.69 -2.53 0.13
C SER A 14 8.28 -1.19 -0.31
N VAL A 15 7.45 -0.15 -0.27
CA VAL A 15 7.81 1.22 -0.65
C VAL A 15 8.88 1.76 0.29
N SER A 16 8.68 1.55 1.59
CA SER A 16 9.66 1.91 2.62
C SER A 16 9.55 0.96 3.82
N ARG A 17 10.26 1.28 4.91
CA ARG A 17 10.16 0.52 6.17
C ARG A 17 8.78 0.63 6.84
N ARG A 18 8.00 1.65 6.50
CA ARG A 18 6.69 1.93 7.11
C ARG A 18 5.53 1.80 6.15
N VAL A 19 5.78 1.80 4.84
CA VAL A 19 4.74 1.74 3.81
C VAL A 19 4.90 0.48 2.98
N ILE A 20 3.83 -0.31 2.89
CA ILE A 20 3.72 -1.46 1.99
C ILE A 20 2.43 -1.34 1.18
N MET A 21 2.53 -1.62 -0.12
CA MET A 21 1.39 -1.77 -1.01
C MET A 21 1.19 -3.25 -1.34
N ILE A 22 -0.06 -3.70 -1.33
CA ILE A 22 -0.44 -5.09 -1.63
C ILE A 22 -1.58 -5.06 -2.65
N LYS A 23 -1.41 -5.77 -3.76
CA LYS A 23 -2.44 -5.95 -4.78
C LYS A 23 -3.13 -7.29 -4.54
N LEU A 24 -4.45 -7.24 -4.33
CA LEU A 24 -5.28 -8.39 -4.01
C LEU A 24 -6.26 -8.69 -5.15
N HIS A 25 -6.36 -9.96 -5.53
CA HIS A 25 -7.39 -10.44 -6.44
C HIS A 25 -8.73 -10.53 -5.70
N GLY A 26 -9.58 -9.52 -5.88
CA GLY A 26 -10.97 -9.60 -5.52
C GLY A 26 -11.83 -10.01 -6.72
N ASN A 27 -12.98 -10.60 -6.45
CA ASN A 27 -14.01 -10.86 -7.46
C ASN A 27 -15.21 -9.95 -7.12
N PRO A 28 -15.58 -8.96 -7.97
CA PRO A 28 -15.18 -8.80 -9.37
C PRO A 28 -14.00 -7.85 -9.65
N LEU A 29 -13.41 -7.21 -8.63
CA LEU A 29 -12.39 -6.16 -8.82
C LEU A 29 -11.10 -6.47 -8.08
N THR A 30 -9.98 -6.10 -8.68
CA THR A 30 -8.68 -6.06 -8.00
C THR A 30 -8.66 -4.91 -7.00
N VAL A 31 -8.12 -5.17 -5.80
CA VAL A 31 -8.02 -4.18 -4.73
C VAL A 31 -6.55 -3.90 -4.44
N ASN A 32 -6.14 -2.64 -4.49
CA ASN A 32 -4.83 -2.22 -3.99
C ASN A 32 -4.99 -1.72 -2.55
N VAL A 33 -4.20 -2.27 -1.63
CA VAL A 33 -4.17 -1.87 -0.22
C VAL A 33 -2.82 -1.21 0.04
N ILE A 34 -2.83 0.04 0.48
CA ILE A 34 -1.64 0.72 0.98
C ILE A 34 -1.75 0.71 2.50
N GLN A 35 -0.81 0.04 3.16
CA GLN A 35 -0.71 0.00 4.60
C GLN A 35 0.48 0.85 5.03
N GLU A 36 0.23 1.73 5.99
CA GLU A 36 1.21 2.64 6.57
C GLU A 36 1.24 2.44 8.10
N TYR A 37 2.45 2.46 8.68
CA TYR A 37 2.61 2.47 10.13
C TYR A 37 2.78 3.89 10.65
N SER A 38 1.68 4.41 11.23
CA SER A 38 1.54 5.81 11.63
C SER A 38 2.76 6.37 12.37
N PRO A 39 3.26 7.56 11.97
CA PRO A 39 4.31 8.25 12.68
C PRO A 39 3.82 8.68 14.07
N ALA A 40 4.75 8.88 15.00
CA ALA A 40 4.39 9.44 16.30
C ALA A 40 3.97 10.91 16.14
N THR A 41 3.13 11.40 17.04
CA THR A 41 2.61 12.78 17.03
C THR A 41 3.70 13.85 17.04
N GLU A 42 4.86 13.54 17.61
CA GLU A 42 6.03 14.39 17.73
C GLU A 42 7.00 14.29 16.55
N SER A 43 6.65 13.56 15.49
CA SER A 43 7.48 13.44 14.29
C SER A 43 7.64 14.78 13.59
N SER A 44 8.79 15.04 13.00
CA SER A 44 9.05 16.29 12.28
C SER A 44 8.17 16.41 11.04
N GLU A 45 7.81 17.64 10.67
CA GLU A 45 7.02 17.92 9.46
C GLU A 45 7.70 17.37 8.20
N ASP A 46 9.03 17.50 8.08
CA ASP A 46 9.80 16.94 6.96
C ASP A 46 9.62 15.42 6.84
N TYR A 47 9.59 14.71 7.98
CA TYR A 47 9.40 13.27 7.99
C TYR A 47 7.97 12.89 7.59
N LEU A 48 6.98 13.65 8.07
CA LEU A 48 5.58 13.46 7.67
C LEU A 48 5.42 13.69 6.17
N GLN A 49 6.04 14.75 5.64
CA GLN A 49 6.02 15.07 4.22
C GLN A 49 6.61 13.93 3.38
N GLN A 50 7.78 13.41 3.76
CA GLN A 50 8.38 12.25 3.09
C GLN A 50 7.42 11.04 3.10
N LEU A 51 6.76 10.77 4.22
CA LEU A 51 5.82 9.66 4.32
C LEU A 51 4.59 9.85 3.41
N TYR A 52 4.08 11.08 3.29
CA TYR A 52 3.00 11.40 2.35
C TYR A 52 3.44 11.21 0.89
N GLU A 53 4.67 11.57 0.55
CA GLU A 53 5.24 11.35 -0.79
C GLU A 53 5.38 9.86 -1.11
N GLU A 54 5.87 9.05 -0.16
CA GLU A 54 5.95 7.59 -0.30
C GLU A 54 4.58 6.96 -0.55
N MET A 55 3.54 7.42 0.16
CA MET A 55 2.16 6.95 -0.06
C MET A 55 1.59 7.39 -1.41
N ASP A 56 1.90 8.61 -1.87
CA ASP A 56 1.47 9.11 -3.17
C ASP A 56 2.12 8.32 -4.31
N ASP A 57 3.40 7.97 -4.20
CA ASP A 57 4.09 7.13 -5.18
C ASP A 57 3.53 5.71 -5.23
N ALA A 58 3.20 5.13 -4.07
CA ALA A 58 2.46 3.87 -3.98
C ALA A 58 1.10 3.97 -4.71
N SER A 59 0.36 5.06 -4.50
CA SER A 59 -0.94 5.33 -5.11
C SER A 59 -0.85 5.51 -6.63
N LYS A 60 0.19 6.17 -7.14
CA LYS A 60 0.43 6.31 -8.59
C LYS A 60 0.69 4.95 -9.24
N SER A 61 1.46 4.08 -8.59
CA SER A 61 1.72 2.71 -9.07
C SER A 61 0.42 1.90 -9.22
N CYS A 62 -0.56 2.11 -8.34
CA CYS A 62 -1.87 1.47 -8.43
C CYS A 62 -2.65 1.83 -9.71
N LYS A 63 -2.44 3.03 -10.28
CA LYS A 63 -3.18 3.53 -11.46
C LYS A 63 -2.52 3.15 -12.79
N LEU A 64 -1.23 2.86 -12.78
CA LEU A 64 -0.45 2.54 -13.98
C LEU A 64 -0.62 1.09 -14.45
N HIS A 65 -1.15 0.21 -13.60
CA HIS A 65 -1.25 -1.23 -13.85
C HIS A 65 -2.66 -1.68 -14.32
N ASP A 66 -3.36 -0.78 -15.02
CA ASP A 66 -4.66 -0.99 -15.70
C ASP A 66 -4.54 -0.77 -17.24
N GLN A 67 -3.32 -0.80 -17.81
CA GLN A 67 -3.06 -0.74 -19.26
C GLN A 67 -2.49 -2.05 -19.81
#